data_AF-A0A067D7E3-F1
#
_entry.id   AF-A0A067D7E3-F1
#
_cell.length_a   1.000
_cell.length_b   1.000
_cell.length_c   1.000
_cell.angle_alpha   90.00
_cell.angle_beta   90.00
_cell.angle_gamma   90.00
#
_symmetry.space_group_name_H-M   'P 1'
#
loop_
_entity.id
_entity.type
_entity.pdbx_description
1 polymer ?
#
loop_
_entity_poly.entity_id
_entity_poly.type
_entity_poly.pdbx_seq_one_letter_code
_entity_poly.pdbx_strand_id
1 'polypeptide(L)'
;MINKVAKKMWMLWLMLLLLSSLAAASSSNVKPGSGCQEKCGHVTVPYPFGIDNSMCAMNMNFFLNCGRRDSPPKLMIGDLEFSIYQLKMAP
;
A
#
# COMPACT_ATOMS: atom_id res chain seq x y z
N MET A 1 -5.13 36.03 -39.97
CA MET A 1 -5.22 34.62 -39.50
C MET A 1 -4.17 34.25 -38.45
N ILE A 2 -3.03 34.95 -38.37
CA ILE A 2 -1.90 34.71 -37.46
C ILE A 2 -2.30 34.72 -35.97
N ASN A 3 -3.17 35.64 -35.56
CA ASN A 3 -3.63 35.80 -34.17
C ASN A 3 -4.48 34.60 -33.67
N LYS A 4 -5.07 33.83 -34.58
CA LYS A 4 -5.88 32.65 -34.27
C LYS A 4 -4.99 31.42 -34.05
N VAL A 5 -3.89 31.34 -34.79
CA VAL A 5 -2.87 30.29 -34.68
C VAL A 5 -2.04 30.48 -33.41
N ALA A 6 -1.64 31.72 -33.10
CA ALA A 6 -0.94 32.05 -31.86
C ALA A 6 -1.76 31.72 -30.61
N LYS A 7 -3.07 31.99 -30.63
CA LYS A 7 -3.99 31.61 -29.54
C LYS A 7 -4.17 30.11 -29.42
N LYS A 8 -4.28 29.38 -30.53
CA LYS A 8 -4.37 27.91 -30.54
C LYS A 8 -3.09 27.28 -29.99
N MET A 9 -1.93 27.82 -30.38
CA MET A 9 -0.62 27.39 -29.90
C MET A 9 -0.43 27.67 -28.41
N TRP A 10 -0.88 28.85 -27.95
CA TRP A 10 -0.87 29.22 -26.53
C TRP A 10 -1.79 28.29 -25.70
N MET A 11 -3.00 28.01 -26.18
CA MET A 11 -3.92 27.10 -25.49
C MET A 11 -3.40 25.66 -25.44
N LEU A 12 -2.73 25.18 -26.50
CA LEU A 12 -2.07 23.87 -26.52
C LEU A 12 -0.89 23.81 -25.54
N TRP A 13 -0.10 24.88 -25.42
CA TRP A 13 0.97 25.01 -24.43
C TRP A 13 0.45 25.02 -22.99
N LEU A 14 -0.65 25.74 -22.72
CA LEU A 14 -1.31 25.75 -21.41
C LEU A 14 -1.79 24.34 -21.02
N MET A 15 -2.40 23.60 -21.95
CA MET A 15 -2.85 22.23 -21.70
C MET A 15 -1.67 21.25 -21.45
N LEU A 16 -0.53 21.44 -22.13
CA LEU A 16 0.69 20.66 -21.88
C LEU A 16 1.29 20.93 -20.49
N LEU A 17 1.23 22.18 -20.01
CA LEU A 17 1.69 22.55 -18.67
C LEU A 17 0.85 21.91 -17.55
N LEU A 18 -0.46 21.69 -17.78
CA LEU A 18 -1.35 21.04 -16.81
C LEU A 18 -1.15 19.52 -16.68
N LEU A 19 -0.46 18.86 -17.62
CA LEU A 19 -0.24 17.41 -17.60
C LEU A 19 0.97 16.95 -16.77
N SER A 20 1.75 17.88 -16.21
CA SER A 20 3.02 17.58 -15.51
C SER A 20 2.88 17.00 -14.09
N SER A 21 1.68 16.94 -13.53
CA SER A 21 1.46 16.51 -12.14
C SER A 21 0.75 15.17 -12.04
N LEU A 22 1.30 14.14 -12.66
CA LEU A 22 1.08 12.76 -12.23
C LEU A 22 2.20 12.37 -11.25
N ALA A 23 1.96 12.60 -9.96
CA ALA A 23 2.85 12.14 -8.91
C ALA A 23 2.81 10.60 -8.87
N ALA A 24 3.95 9.96 -9.10
CA ALA A 24 4.10 8.53 -8.85
C ALA A 24 4.02 8.28 -7.34
N ALA A 25 3.05 7.47 -6.91
CA ALA A 25 3.01 6.98 -5.53
C ALA A 25 4.21 6.05 -5.31
N SER A 26 5.26 6.54 -4.65
CA SER A 26 6.40 5.73 -4.25
C SER A 26 6.02 4.92 -3.00
N SER A 27 5.91 3.60 -3.14
CA SER A 27 5.81 2.69 -1.98
C SER A 27 7.20 2.57 -1.35
N SER A 28 7.46 3.35 -0.32
CA SER A 28 8.69 3.25 0.46
C SER A 28 8.67 1.94 1.25
N ASN A 29 9.57 1.02 0.90
CA ASN A 29 9.85 -0.18 1.71
C ASN A 29 10.61 0.28 2.97
N VAL A 30 9.89 0.88 3.91
CA VAL A 30 10.44 1.19 5.23
C VAL A 30 10.64 -0.14 5.92
N LYS A 31 11.90 -0.52 6.15
CA LYS A 31 12.21 -1.72 6.91
C LYS A 31 11.66 -1.52 8.33
N PRO A 32 10.83 -2.43 8.85
CA PRO A 32 10.34 -2.32 10.21
C PRO A 32 11.51 -2.17 11.19
N GLY A 33 11.36 -1.31 12.19
CA GLY A 33 12.39 -1.12 13.22
C GLY A 33 12.77 -2.45 13.89
N SER A 34 13.99 -2.52 14.44
CA SER A 34 14.41 -3.68 15.23
C SER A 34 13.39 -3.98 16.34
N GLY A 35 12.82 -5.19 16.33
CA GLY A 35 11.76 -5.60 17.27
C GLY A 35 10.36 -5.76 16.67
N CYS A 36 10.18 -5.47 15.38
CA CYS A 36 8.94 -5.74 14.67
C CYS A 36 8.88 -7.16 14.10
N GLN A 37 7.77 -7.85 14.33
CA GLN A 37 7.53 -9.17 13.76
C GLN A 37 7.09 -9.04 12.29
N GLU A 38 7.85 -9.63 11.37
CA GLU A 38 7.60 -9.59 9.93
C GLU A 38 6.85 -10.84 9.42
N LYS A 39 6.70 -11.87 10.25
CA LYS A 39 6.08 -13.15 9.85
C LYS A 39 5.07 -13.68 10.88
N CYS A 40 3.98 -14.24 10.38
CA CYS A 40 3.03 -15.04 11.16
C CYS A 40 2.82 -16.38 10.45
N GLY A 41 3.28 -17.47 11.06
CA GLY A 41 3.35 -18.77 10.38
C GLY A 41 4.21 -18.70 9.12
N HIS A 42 3.62 -19.03 7.97
CA HIS A 42 4.28 -18.95 6.65
C HIS A 42 4.06 -17.62 5.91
N VAL A 43 3.30 -16.69 6.49
CA VAL A 43 2.97 -15.42 5.84
C VAL A 43 4.00 -14.37 6.23
N THR A 44 4.62 -13.73 5.23
CA THR A 44 5.49 -12.56 5.44
C THR A 44 4.71 -11.30 5.15
N VAL A 45 4.78 -10.33 6.05
CA VAL A 45 3.99 -9.11 6.05
C VAL A 45 4.91 -7.91 5.81
N PRO A 46 4.75 -7.18 4.71
CA PRO A 46 5.53 -5.97 4.45
C PRO A 46 4.95 -4.75 5.21
N TYR A 47 5.78 -3.73 5.44
CA TYR A 47 5.28 -2.38 5.76
C TYR A 47 4.31 -1.92 4.65
N PRO A 48 3.19 -1.22 4.93
CA PRO A 48 2.79 -0.52 6.17
C PRO A 48 2.17 -1.36 7.30
N PHE A 49 2.09 -2.68 7.15
CA PHE A 49 1.44 -3.56 8.12
C PHE A 49 2.37 -3.93 9.29
N GLY A 50 1.79 -4.05 10.48
CA GLY A 50 2.51 -4.45 11.70
C GLY A 50 1.79 -5.57 12.44
N ILE A 51 2.53 -6.58 12.91
CA ILE A 51 1.98 -7.74 13.62
C ILE A 51 2.21 -7.60 15.13
N ASP A 52 1.15 -7.77 15.93
CA ASP A 52 1.14 -7.79 17.42
C ASP A 52 1.70 -6.50 18.09
N ASN A 53 2.28 -5.57 17.34
CA ASN A 53 2.87 -4.32 17.81
C ASN A 53 2.39 -3.14 16.95
N SER A 54 1.68 -2.20 17.58
CA SER A 54 1.11 -1.02 16.92
C SER A 54 2.15 -0.03 16.40
N MET A 55 3.37 -0.03 16.98
CA MET A 55 4.49 0.79 16.49
C MET A 55 5.08 0.25 15.18
N CYS A 56 4.76 -0.99 14.81
CA CYS A 56 5.22 -1.63 13.58
C CYS A 56 4.24 -1.48 12.43
N ALA A 57 3.06 -0.91 12.69
CA ALA A 57 2.06 -0.58 11.69
C ALA A 57 2.09 0.92 11.40
N MET A 58 1.76 1.31 10.16
CA MET A 58 1.64 2.72 9.80
C MET A 58 0.55 3.41 10.62
N ASN A 59 -0.57 2.73 10.86
CA ASN A 59 -1.70 3.18 11.70
C ASN A 59 -2.47 1.94 12.21
N MET A 60 -3.47 2.13 13.09
CA MET A 60 -4.29 1.02 13.62
C MET A 60 -5.02 0.21 12.54
N ASN A 61 -5.34 0.80 11.39
CA ASN A 61 -5.93 0.08 10.24
C ASN A 61 -4.98 -0.94 9.60
N PHE A 62 -3.68 -0.81 9.85
CA PHE A 62 -2.63 -1.71 9.35
C PHE A 62 -2.13 -2.67 10.44
N PHE A 63 -2.79 -2.68 11.60
CA PHE A 63 -2.47 -3.59 12.68
C PHE A 63 -3.04 -4.98 12.42
N LEU A 64 -2.19 -5.99 12.54
CA LEU A 64 -2.50 -7.39 12.34
C LEU A 64 -2.25 -8.17 13.63
N ASN A 65 -3.03 -9.22 13.84
CA ASN A 65 -2.86 -10.12 14.97
C ASN A 65 -2.43 -11.50 14.46
N CYS A 66 -1.51 -12.16 15.17
CA CYS A 66 -1.12 -13.52 14.85
C CYS A 66 -1.85 -14.51 15.77
N GLY A 67 -2.85 -15.20 15.24
CA GLY A 67 -3.58 -16.28 15.90
C GLY A 67 -2.71 -17.52 16.10
N ARG A 68 -2.03 -17.59 17.25
CA ARG A 68 -1.13 -18.70 17.62
C ARG A 68 -1.84 -19.91 18.24
N ARG A 69 -3.17 -19.83 18.41
CA ARG A 69 -3.97 -20.96 18.92
C ARG A 69 -4.14 -22.06 17.87
N ASP A 70 -4.01 -21.70 16.60
CA ASP A 70 -4.01 -22.63 15.47
C ASP A 70 -2.60 -23.12 15.15
N SER A 71 -2.50 -24.33 14.61
CA SER A 71 -1.26 -24.91 14.08
C SER A 71 -1.46 -25.27 12.61
N PRO A 72 -0.93 -24.49 11.65
CA PRO A 72 0.01 -23.36 11.82
C PRO A 72 -0.66 -22.06 12.28
N PRO A 73 0.12 -21.10 12.84
CA PRO A 73 -0.40 -19.79 13.23
C PRO A 73 -1.04 -19.05 12.05
N LYS A 74 -2.18 -18.41 12.29
CA LYS A 74 -2.95 -17.71 11.25
C LYS A 74 -2.89 -16.19 11.42
N LEU A 75 -2.77 -15.48 10.31
CA LEU A 75 -2.78 -14.02 10.29
C LEU A 75 -4.24 -13.51 10.34
N MET A 76 -4.51 -12.53 11.20
CA MET A 76 -5.84 -11.99 11.44
C MET A 76 -5.86 -10.46 11.30
N ILE A 77 -6.98 -9.91 10.83
CA ILE A 77 -7.23 -8.47 10.74
C ILE A 77 -8.39 -8.12 11.68
N GLY A 78 -8.09 -7.46 12.81
CA GLY A 78 -9.03 -7.42 13.94
C GLY A 78 -9.38 -8.83 14.41
N ASP A 79 -10.67 -9.14 14.54
CA ASP A 79 -11.19 -10.47 14.90
C ASP A 79 -11.45 -11.39 13.69
N LEU A 80 -11.21 -10.90 12.46
CA LEU A 80 -11.46 -11.66 11.24
C LEU A 80 -10.22 -12.48 10.85
N GLU A 81 -10.40 -13.80 10.64
CA GLU A 81 -9.35 -14.70 10.15
C GLU A 81 -9.10 -14.45 8.65
N PHE A 82 -7.89 -14.01 8.29
CA PHE A 82 -7.51 -13.83 6.89
C PHE A 82 -6.86 -15.11 6.36
N SER A 83 -7.70 -16.08 5.98
CA SER A 83 -7.23 -17.30 5.34
C SER A 83 -6.87 -17.00 3.86
N ILE A 84 -5.59 -17.16 3.50
CA ILE A 84 -5.05 -16.96 2.13
C ILE A 84 -5.81 -17.77 1.05
N TYR A 85 -6.59 -18.77 1.46
CA TYR A 85 -7.50 -19.53 0.57
C TYR A 85 -8.50 -18.66 -0.20
N GLN A 86 -8.77 -17.41 0.22
CA GLN A 86 -9.68 -16.49 -0.47
C GLN A 86 -8.97 -15.48 -1.40
N LEU A 87 -7.64 -15.38 -1.39
CA LEU A 87 -6.90 -14.58 -2.38
C LEU A 87 -6.50 -15.46 -3.58
N LYS A 88 -7.50 -15.99 -4.28
CA LYS A 88 -7.29 -16.32 -5.69
C LYS A 88 -7.47 -15.01 -6.44
N MET A 89 -6.35 -14.33 -6.74
CA MET A 89 -6.34 -13.29 -7.76
C MET A 89 -6.82 -13.99 -9.04
N ALA A 90 -8.10 -13.86 -9.36
CA ALA A 90 -8.59 -14.21 -10.68
C ALA A 90 -7.87 -13.28 -11.68
N PRO A 91 -7.41 -13.81 -12.82
CA PRO A 91 -6.72 -13.02 -13.83
C PRO A 91 -7.58 -11.86 -14.35
#